data_AF-A0A966VVI6-F1
#
_entry.id   AF-A0A966VVI6-F1
#
_cell.length_a   1.000
_cell.length_b   1.000
_cell.length_c   1.000
_cell.angle_alpha   90.00
_cell.angle_beta   90.00
_cell.angle_gamma   90.00
#
_symmetry.space_group_name_H-M   'P 1'
#
loop_
_entity.id
_entity.type
_entity.pdbx_description
1 polymer ?
#
loop_
_entity_poly.entity_id
_entity_poly.type
_entity_poly.pdbx_seq_one_letter_code
_entity_poly.pdbx_strand_id
1 'polypeptide(L)'
;SGSGITSADTLWQQVVPSDSFLVRLRVERGGIYNYCYLNAVDSPGTKVKKINIDVQAQASPSTISLNSVSTSQLSTSVLVDGVASSSGLAYQWSIIGPGGYAAGSLSSSTISNPIFTATMSGEYTLKVLVTQVASPNCVDSAQVTITVLPSQSCPSLITQSVCTASQVSVPVLSLPQTGVDYNWAVTNGASIISEGGDTLLTVLAGAQDFEIQLQLSYANPLLSNLVCTYPVTVHPLPLVSAGEYGPSCATAMPISLGGIPAGGVWSGVGVSGTTFSPAVAGAGTHKVYYTYTDTNG
;
A
#
# COMPACT_ATOMS: atom_id res chain seq x y z
N SER A 1 33.97 24.59 32.53
CA SER A 1 33.90 26.01 32.13
C SER A 1 33.02 26.13 30.91
N GLY A 2 31.74 26.40 31.10
CA GLY A 2 30.78 26.73 30.04
C GLY A 2 29.82 27.73 30.65
N SER A 3 30.11 29.01 30.44
CA SER A 3 29.45 30.13 31.07
C SER A 3 27.95 30.10 30.78
N GLY A 4 27.14 29.97 31.83
CA GLY A 4 25.75 30.40 31.79
C GLY A 4 25.73 31.85 31.33
N ILE A 5 24.98 32.13 30.28
CA ILE A 5 24.74 33.49 29.81
C ILE A 5 23.86 34.15 30.87
N THR A 6 24.47 34.84 31.82
CA THR A 6 23.81 35.79 32.71
C THR A 6 23.79 37.16 32.04
N SER A 7 23.15 37.29 30.87
CA SER A 7 22.78 38.60 30.35
C SER A 7 21.38 38.92 30.88
N ALA A 8 21.34 39.70 31.95
CA ALA A 8 20.14 40.47 32.26
C ALA A 8 20.04 41.58 31.20
N ASP A 9 19.44 41.27 30.04
CA ASP A 9 19.08 42.31 29.09
C ASP A 9 18.01 43.17 29.73
N THR A 10 18.41 44.39 30.11
CA THR A 10 17.50 45.41 30.61
C THR A 10 16.80 45.99 29.39
N LEU A 11 15.52 45.67 29.22
CA LEU A 11 14.71 46.21 28.13
C LEU A 11 14.45 47.70 28.42
N TRP A 12 15.24 48.60 27.84
CA TRP A 12 15.02 50.04 27.90
C TRP A 12 13.92 50.44 26.92
N GLN A 13 12.66 50.13 27.25
CA GLN A 13 11.54 50.85 26.68
C GLN A 13 10.84 51.56 27.82
N GLN A 14 10.93 52.90 27.86
CA GLN A 14 10.16 53.68 28.83
C GLN A 14 8.67 53.45 28.55
N VAL A 15 8.01 52.69 29.42
CA VAL A 15 6.57 52.56 29.43
C VAL A 15 6.03 53.54 30.46
N VAL A 16 5.21 54.49 30.01
CA VAL A 16 4.61 55.53 30.85
C VAL A 16 3.55 54.89 31.76
N PRO A 17 3.61 55.10 33.09
CA PRO A 17 2.69 54.48 34.03
C PRO A 17 1.36 55.23 34.05
N SER A 18 0.42 54.84 33.21
CA SER A 18 -0.99 55.16 33.42
C SER A 18 -1.96 54.08 32.96
N ASP A 19 -1.52 53.15 32.13
CA ASP A 19 -2.34 52.04 31.65
C ASP A 19 -1.57 50.72 31.78
N SER A 20 -2.31 49.65 32.07
CA SER A 20 -1.80 48.27 32.06
C SER A 20 -0.98 48.01 30.79
N PHE A 21 0.31 47.69 30.93
CA PHE A 21 1.17 47.39 29.80
C PHE A 21 1.45 45.89 29.70
N LEU A 22 1.44 45.39 28.47
CA LEU A 22 1.72 43.99 28.15
C LEU A 22 3.13 43.90 27.56
N VAL A 23 4.09 43.34 28.31
CA VAL A 23 5.42 43.05 27.75
C VAL A 23 5.37 41.71 27.03
N ARG A 24 5.65 41.73 25.72
CA ARG A 24 5.71 40.53 24.88
C ARG A 24 7.17 40.21 24.57
N LEU A 25 7.71 39.18 25.22
CA LEU A 25 9.04 38.64 24.89
C LEU A 25 8.91 37.70 23.69
N ARG A 26 9.61 37.99 22.59
CA ARG A 26 9.67 37.12 21.40
C ARG A 26 10.96 36.31 21.43
N VAL A 27 10.85 34.99 21.30
CA VAL A 27 12.00 34.09 21.12
C VAL A 27 11.82 33.34 19.80
N GLU A 28 12.88 33.22 19.00
CA GLU A 28 12.88 32.45 17.75
C GLU A 28 13.76 31.21 17.90
N ARG A 29 13.21 30.03 17.59
CA ARG A 29 13.95 28.77 17.56
C ARG A 29 13.48 27.92 16.37
N GLY A 30 14.38 27.59 15.45
CA GLY A 30 14.05 26.76 14.28
C GLY A 30 12.96 27.33 13.37
N GLY A 31 12.83 28.67 13.28
CA GLY A 31 11.80 29.35 12.49
C GLY A 31 10.42 29.48 13.18
N ILE A 32 10.30 29.02 14.43
CA ILE A 32 9.08 29.16 15.24
C ILE A 32 9.24 30.36 16.18
N TYR A 33 8.23 31.25 16.21
CA TYR A 33 8.16 32.40 17.11
C TYR A 33 7.34 32.07 18.36
N ASN A 34 7.96 32.23 19.53
CA ASN A 34 7.35 32.02 20.84
C ASN A 34 7.17 33.33 21.57
N TYR A 35 6.12 33.41 22.39
CA TYR A 35 5.74 34.62 23.11
C TYR A 35 5.49 34.33 24.58
N CYS A 36 6.11 35.12 25.45
CA CYS A 36 5.76 35.17 26.87
C CYS A 36 5.13 36.53 27.16
N TYR A 37 4.00 36.52 27.84
CA TYR A 37 3.28 37.73 28.24
C TYR A 37 3.54 37.99 29.71
N LEU A 38 4.07 39.16 30.05
CA LEU A 38 4.25 39.54 31.43
C LEU A 38 3.12 40.49 31.80
N ASN A 39 2.19 40.03 32.63
CA ASN A 39 1.22 40.91 33.28
C ASN A 39 1.94 41.58 34.46
N ALA A 40 2.45 42.78 34.25
CA ALA A 40 2.92 43.61 35.35
C ALA A 40 1.73 44.42 35.87
N VAL A 41 1.22 44.05 37.04
CA VAL A 41 0.46 44.99 37.91
C VAL A 41 1.44 45.90 38.67
N ASP A 42 2.73 45.77 38.39
CA ASP A 42 3.82 46.32 39.20
C ASP A 42 4.42 47.58 38.58
N SER A 43 4.90 48.47 39.45
CA SER A 43 5.47 49.78 39.15
C SER A 43 6.62 49.73 38.11
N PRO A 44 6.88 50.84 37.40
CA PRO A 44 8.07 50.99 36.56
C PRO A 44 9.36 50.63 37.31
N GLY A 45 10.21 49.80 36.69
CA GLY A 45 11.49 49.34 37.28
C GLY A 45 11.46 47.97 37.95
N THR A 46 10.30 47.30 37.99
CA THR A 46 10.18 45.93 38.52
C THR A 46 11.00 44.95 37.68
N LYS A 47 11.89 44.18 38.33
CA LYS A 47 12.65 43.10 37.68
C LYS A 47 11.68 41.98 37.32
N VAL A 48 11.59 41.64 36.04
CA VAL A 48 10.76 40.51 35.61
C VAL A 48 11.61 39.26 35.48
N LYS A 49 11.17 38.16 36.10
CA LYS A 49 11.83 36.85 35.95
C LYS A 49 11.55 36.33 34.54
N LYS A 50 12.62 36.13 33.77
CA LYS A 50 12.54 35.38 32.52
C LYS A 50 12.23 33.92 32.85
N ILE A 51 11.06 33.43 32.43
CA ILE A 51 10.70 32.02 32.49
C ILE A 51 10.93 31.43 31.10
N ASN A 52 11.75 30.38 31.01
CA ASN A 52 11.97 29.66 29.76
C ASN A 52 11.11 28.40 29.73
N ILE A 53 10.14 28.34 28.84
CA ILE A 53 9.39 27.12 28.54
C ILE A 53 9.97 26.51 27.26
N ASP A 54 10.27 25.21 27.29
CA ASP A 54 10.80 24.44 26.16
C ASP A 54 9.93 23.21 25.96
N VAL A 55 9.24 23.17 24.82
CA VAL A 55 8.34 22.09 24.44
C VAL A 55 9.03 21.24 23.39
N GLN A 56 8.99 19.93 23.59
CA GLN A 56 9.35 18.94 22.58
C GLN A 56 8.14 18.05 22.30
N ALA A 57 7.96 17.67 21.05
CA ALA A 57 6.91 16.75 20.62
C ALA A 57 7.55 15.50 20.01
N GLN A 58 6.95 14.33 20.28
CA GLN A 58 7.36 13.05 19.74
C GLN A 58 6.15 12.25 19.28
N ALA A 59 6.39 11.29 18.38
CA ALA A 59 5.41 10.36 17.86
C ALA A 59 6.00 8.95 17.86
N SER A 60 5.23 7.97 18.32
CA SER A 60 5.62 6.56 18.37
C SER A 60 4.48 5.67 17.87
N PRO A 61 4.64 5.00 16.72
CA PRO A 61 5.75 5.14 15.77
C PRO A 61 5.61 6.43 14.92
N SER A 62 6.74 6.94 14.40
CA SER A 62 6.75 8.10 13.48
C SER A 62 6.48 7.71 12.01
N THR A 63 6.43 6.42 11.71
CA THR A 63 6.00 5.88 10.42
C THR A 63 4.94 4.81 10.67
N ILE A 64 3.79 4.95 10.02
CA ILE A 64 2.66 4.01 10.09
C ILE A 64 2.25 3.59 8.69
N SER A 65 1.55 2.46 8.57
CA SER A 65 1.00 1.97 7.31
C SER A 65 -0.50 1.82 7.42
N LEU A 66 -1.22 2.30 6.41
CA LEU A 66 -2.67 2.10 6.35
C LEU A 66 -3.04 0.60 6.31
N ASN A 67 -2.14 -0.29 5.86
CA ASN A 67 -2.40 -1.74 5.84
C ASN A 67 -2.61 -2.34 7.23
N SER A 68 -1.92 -1.83 8.26
CA SER A 68 -1.85 -2.49 9.57
C SER A 68 -2.47 -1.67 10.69
N VAL A 69 -1.88 -0.54 11.03
CA VAL A 69 -2.31 0.33 12.12
C VAL A 69 -2.19 1.77 11.67
N SER A 70 -3.32 2.47 11.63
CA SER A 70 -3.39 3.88 11.23
C SER A 70 -3.20 4.85 12.39
N THR A 71 -2.64 4.41 13.52
CA THR A 71 -2.51 5.23 14.73
C THR A 71 -1.07 5.42 15.19
N SER A 72 -0.77 6.60 15.71
CA SER A 72 0.50 6.91 16.36
C SER A 72 0.26 7.59 17.71
N GLN A 73 0.98 7.16 18.74
CA GLN A 73 0.93 7.77 20.06
C GLN A 73 1.80 9.03 20.05
N LEU A 74 1.20 10.18 20.34
CA LEU A 74 1.96 11.42 20.52
C LEU A 74 2.37 11.58 21.98
N SER A 75 3.42 12.34 22.20
CA SER A 75 3.81 12.79 23.54
C SER A 75 4.46 14.16 23.48
N THR A 76 4.27 14.94 24.54
CA THR A 76 5.00 16.18 24.79
C THR A 76 5.90 16.04 26.00
N SER A 77 7.13 16.55 25.93
CA SER A 77 7.92 16.87 27.12
C SER A 77 8.09 18.37 27.23
N VAL A 78 7.97 18.89 28.45
CA VAL A 78 8.03 20.33 28.72
C VAL A 78 9.04 20.60 29.81
N LEU A 79 9.99 21.51 29.55
CA LEU A 79 10.91 22.03 30.55
C LEU A 79 10.52 23.47 30.89
N VAL A 80 10.39 23.79 32.17
CA VAL A 80 10.23 25.14 32.69
C VAL A 80 11.48 25.51 33.45
N ASP A 81 12.20 26.54 32.99
CA ASP A 81 13.54 26.92 33.46
C ASP A 81 14.53 25.74 33.45
N GLY A 82 14.38 24.83 32.49
CA GLY A 82 15.23 23.62 32.36
C GLY A 82 14.79 22.43 33.24
N VAL A 83 13.72 22.57 34.02
CA VAL A 83 13.18 21.51 34.88
C VAL A 83 11.93 20.90 34.25
N ALA A 84 11.84 19.57 34.19
CA ALA A 84 10.67 18.89 33.65
C ALA A 84 9.40 19.26 34.42
N SER A 85 8.34 19.60 33.68
CA SER A 85 7.03 19.95 34.23
C SER A 85 5.91 19.27 33.46
N SER A 86 4.87 18.86 34.18
CA SER A 86 3.64 18.27 33.63
C SER A 86 2.36 18.83 34.27
N SER A 87 2.50 19.71 35.27
CA SER A 87 1.37 20.33 35.97
C SER A 87 1.26 21.80 35.62
N GLY A 88 0.04 22.35 35.67
CA GLY A 88 -0.19 23.76 35.37
C GLY A 88 0.05 24.11 33.90
N LEU A 89 -0.16 23.17 32.97
CA LEU A 89 -0.03 23.35 31.53
C LEU A 89 -1.34 23.02 30.81
N ALA A 90 -1.68 23.82 29.80
CA ALA A 90 -2.75 23.57 28.85
C ALA A 90 -2.14 23.24 27.48
N TYR A 91 -2.74 22.29 26.76
CA TYR A 91 -2.28 21.81 25.46
C TYR A 91 -3.31 22.14 24.39
N GLN A 92 -2.84 22.45 23.19
CA GLN A 92 -3.68 22.61 22.02
C GLN A 92 -2.96 22.03 20.79
N TRP A 93 -3.42 20.86 20.35
CA TRP A 93 -2.91 20.20 19.15
C TRP A 93 -3.65 20.66 17.90
N SER A 94 -2.90 20.71 16.79
CA SER A 94 -3.40 20.95 15.44
C SER A 94 -2.74 20.00 14.45
N ILE A 95 -3.46 19.64 13.40
CA ILE A 95 -3.02 18.68 12.37
C ILE A 95 -2.92 19.43 11.05
N ILE A 96 -1.79 19.29 10.37
CA ILE A 96 -1.60 19.66 8.97
C ILE A 96 -1.30 18.36 8.22
N GLY A 97 -2.26 17.88 7.44
CA GLY A 97 -2.12 16.66 6.66
C GLY A 97 -1.66 16.89 5.22
N PRO A 98 -1.62 15.82 4.41
CA PRO A 98 -1.21 15.86 3.02
C PRO A 98 -2.02 16.88 2.21
N GLY A 99 -1.33 17.70 1.40
CA GLY A 99 -1.97 18.77 0.62
C GLY A 99 -2.44 19.98 1.44
N GLY A 100 -2.08 20.06 2.74
CA GLY A 100 -2.41 21.18 3.62
C GLY A 100 -3.77 21.09 4.30
N TYR A 101 -4.51 20.00 4.11
CA TYR A 101 -5.81 19.76 4.74
C TYR A 101 -5.66 19.07 6.11
N ALA A 102 -6.56 19.36 7.05
CA ALA A 102 -6.64 18.63 8.32
C ALA A 102 -7.26 17.23 8.11
N ALA A 103 -6.51 16.33 7.48
CA ALA A 103 -6.87 14.92 7.37
C ALA A 103 -6.54 14.20 8.69
N GLY A 104 -7.33 13.18 9.05
CA GLY A 104 -7.13 12.40 10.29
C GLY A 104 -7.82 12.99 11.52
N SER A 105 -7.54 12.40 12.69
CA SER A 105 -8.17 12.77 13.95
C SER A 105 -7.24 12.59 15.15
N LEU A 106 -7.57 13.24 16.27
CA LEU A 106 -6.91 13.07 17.56
C LEU A 106 -7.93 12.54 18.57
N SER A 107 -7.50 11.64 19.46
CA SER A 107 -8.34 11.20 20.59
C SER A 107 -8.71 12.34 21.53
N SER A 108 -7.85 13.35 21.65
CA SER A 108 -8.13 14.64 22.27
C SER A 108 -7.11 15.66 21.77
N SER A 109 -7.52 16.91 21.57
CA SER A 109 -6.59 17.99 21.20
C SER A 109 -6.01 18.73 22.41
N THR A 110 -6.40 18.37 23.64
CA THR A 110 -6.13 19.16 24.85
C THR A 110 -5.28 18.46 25.92
N ILE A 111 -4.73 17.28 25.60
CA ILE A 111 -3.87 16.50 26.51
C ILE A 111 -2.43 16.43 25.97
N SER A 112 -1.49 16.05 26.83
CA SER A 112 -0.06 15.94 26.49
C SER A 112 0.29 14.72 25.64
N ASN A 113 -0.58 13.70 25.63
CA ASN A 113 -0.33 12.39 25.03
C ASN A 113 -1.53 11.85 24.21
N PRO A 114 -2.05 12.59 23.23
CA PRO A 114 -3.15 12.10 22.42
C PRO A 114 -2.70 11.01 21.43
N ILE A 115 -3.67 10.25 20.94
CA ILE A 115 -3.48 9.27 19.86
C ILE A 115 -3.91 9.96 18.57
N PHE A 116 -3.00 10.02 17.60
CA PHE A 116 -3.31 10.42 16.23
C PHE A 116 -3.82 9.22 15.44
N THR A 117 -4.86 9.42 14.63
CA THR A 117 -5.38 8.43 13.67
C THR A 117 -5.38 9.02 12.27
N ALA A 118 -4.62 8.42 11.35
CA ALA A 118 -4.57 8.81 9.95
C ALA A 118 -5.76 8.21 9.17
N THR A 119 -6.20 8.92 8.12
CA THR A 119 -7.28 8.47 7.21
C THR A 119 -6.82 8.35 5.77
N MET A 120 -5.68 8.96 5.42
CA MET A 120 -5.09 8.94 4.09
C MET A 120 -3.57 8.85 4.22
N SER A 121 -2.90 8.37 3.17
CA SER A 121 -1.45 8.32 3.11
C SER A 121 -0.82 9.67 2.82
N GLY A 122 0.43 9.82 3.23
CA GLY A 122 1.24 11.02 3.01
C GLY A 122 1.88 11.49 4.32
N GLU A 123 2.41 12.69 4.28
CA GLU A 123 3.10 13.31 5.40
C GLU A 123 2.14 14.18 6.22
N TYR A 124 2.18 14.02 7.55
CA TYR A 124 1.41 14.81 8.51
C TYR A 124 2.35 15.56 9.42
N THR A 125 2.12 16.86 9.61
CA THR A 125 2.78 17.69 10.62
C THR A 125 1.79 17.98 11.73
N LEU A 126 2.12 17.54 12.95
CA LEU A 126 1.30 17.73 14.14
C LEU A 126 1.98 18.77 15.00
N LYS A 127 1.29 19.88 15.25
CA LYS A 127 1.80 20.99 16.05
C LYS A 127 1.05 21.06 17.36
N VAL A 128 1.79 21.14 18.46
CA VAL A 128 1.26 21.39 19.81
C VAL A 128 1.65 22.78 20.28
N LEU A 129 0.67 23.53 20.76
CA LEU A 129 0.86 24.74 21.53
C LEU A 129 0.67 24.40 23.01
N VAL A 130 1.64 24.76 23.86
CA VAL A 130 1.58 24.57 25.30
C VAL A 130 1.56 25.93 25.98
N THR A 131 0.60 26.14 26.88
CA THR A 131 0.42 27.38 27.63
C THR A 131 0.42 27.10 29.12
N GLN A 132 1.17 27.88 29.92
CA GLN A 132 1.03 27.83 31.38
C GLN A 132 -0.35 28.38 31.77
N VAL A 133 -1.10 27.65 32.60
CA VAL A 133 -2.44 28.10 33.05
C VAL A 133 -2.38 29.20 34.10
N ALA A 134 -1.27 29.30 34.82
CA ALA A 134 -1.05 30.36 35.80
C ALA A 134 -0.07 31.40 35.25
N SER A 135 -0.15 32.62 35.80
CA SER A 135 0.79 33.70 35.51
C SER A 135 2.24 33.19 35.62
N PRO A 136 3.11 33.49 34.63
CA PRO A 136 2.94 34.51 33.59
C PRO A 136 2.26 34.03 32.29
N ASN A 137 1.64 32.85 32.23
CA ASN A 137 1.00 32.36 30.99
C ASN A 137 1.97 32.25 29.80
N CYS A 138 3.20 31.79 30.04
CA CYS A 138 4.17 31.53 28.99
C CYS A 138 3.64 30.52 27.97
N VAL A 139 3.97 30.73 26.69
CA VAL A 139 3.57 29.87 25.59
C VAL A 139 4.78 29.43 24.78
N ASP A 140 4.84 28.15 24.43
CA ASP A 140 5.78 27.59 23.47
C ASP A 140 5.10 26.49 22.65
N SER A 141 5.66 26.18 21.48
CA SER A 141 5.12 25.18 20.58
C SER A 141 6.19 24.28 19.99
N ALA A 142 5.80 23.04 19.74
CA ALA A 142 6.62 22.06 19.05
C ALA A 142 5.82 21.41 17.93
N GLN A 143 6.53 20.80 16.99
CA GLN A 143 5.91 20.01 15.94
C GLN A 143 6.61 18.66 15.78
N VAL A 144 5.85 17.67 15.33
CA VAL A 144 6.35 16.35 14.98
C VAL A 144 5.74 15.91 13.65
N THR A 145 6.55 15.24 12.83
CA THR A 145 6.12 14.70 11.54
C THR A 145 5.84 13.22 11.65
N ILE A 146 4.76 12.76 11.03
CA ILE A 146 4.39 11.35 10.88
C ILE A 146 4.24 11.03 9.40
N THR A 147 4.93 9.98 8.96
CA THR A 147 4.80 9.46 7.60
C THR A 147 3.78 8.32 7.58
N VAL A 148 2.77 8.44 6.73
CA VAL A 148 1.72 7.43 6.56
C VAL A 148 1.86 6.77 5.20
N LEU A 149 2.25 5.50 5.18
CA LEU A 149 2.38 4.71 3.96
C LEU A 149 0.99 4.34 3.40
N PRO A 150 0.82 4.32 2.07
CA PRO A 150 -0.45 3.95 1.43
C PRO A 150 -0.86 2.51 1.73
N SER A 151 -2.16 2.27 1.64
CA SER A 151 -2.67 0.90 1.59
C SER A 151 -2.26 0.25 0.27
N GLN A 152 -1.98 -1.05 0.28
CA GLN A 152 -1.63 -1.79 -0.92
C GLN A 152 -2.79 -1.79 -1.91
N SER A 153 -2.52 -1.40 -3.15
CA SER A 153 -3.46 -1.49 -4.27
C SER A 153 -3.40 -2.87 -4.93
N CYS A 154 -4.34 -3.14 -5.84
CA CYS A 154 -4.32 -4.34 -6.65
C CYS A 154 -2.96 -4.56 -7.34
N PRO A 155 -2.33 -5.75 -7.21
CA PRO A 155 -1.20 -6.13 -8.06
C PRO A 155 -1.59 -6.05 -9.53
N SER A 156 -0.61 -5.83 -10.41
CA SER A 156 -0.81 -6.10 -11.84
C SER A 156 -0.51 -7.57 -12.13
N LEU A 157 -1.42 -8.24 -12.82
CA LEU A 157 -1.25 -9.60 -13.33
C LEU A 157 -1.19 -9.56 -14.86
N ILE A 158 -0.28 -10.33 -15.44
CA ILE A 158 -0.20 -10.54 -16.88
C ILE A 158 -0.94 -11.84 -17.18
N THR A 159 -2.15 -11.73 -17.73
CA THR A 159 -2.91 -12.90 -18.20
C THR A 159 -2.68 -13.13 -19.69
N GLN A 160 -2.78 -14.39 -20.10
CA GLN A 160 -2.75 -14.81 -21.50
C GLN A 160 -3.97 -15.67 -21.80
N SER A 161 -4.43 -15.68 -23.04
CA SER A 161 -5.43 -16.65 -23.48
C SER A 161 -4.87 -18.07 -23.39
N VAL A 162 -5.73 -19.03 -23.08
CA VAL A 162 -5.34 -20.44 -22.90
C VAL A 162 -6.34 -21.39 -23.53
N CYS A 163 -5.93 -22.63 -23.78
CA CYS A 163 -6.84 -23.66 -24.23
C CYS A 163 -7.60 -24.29 -23.05
N THR A 164 -8.80 -24.80 -23.29
CA THR A 164 -9.56 -25.60 -22.31
C THR A 164 -8.68 -26.68 -21.68
N ALA A 165 -8.81 -26.88 -20.36
CA ALA A 165 -8.03 -27.85 -19.57
C ALA A 165 -6.50 -27.64 -19.60
N SER A 166 -6.01 -26.50 -20.10
CA SER A 166 -4.60 -26.14 -19.99
C SER A 166 -4.29 -25.47 -18.66
N GLN A 167 -3.05 -25.59 -18.21
CA GLN A 167 -2.55 -24.87 -17.05
C GLN A 167 -2.04 -23.49 -17.46
N VAL A 168 -2.37 -22.47 -16.67
CA VAL A 168 -1.81 -21.13 -16.79
C VAL A 168 -1.04 -20.79 -15.51
N SER A 169 0.19 -20.33 -15.67
CA SER A 169 1.02 -19.87 -14.56
C SER A 169 1.18 -18.36 -14.68
N VAL A 170 0.59 -17.64 -13.73
CA VAL A 170 0.56 -16.17 -13.72
C VAL A 170 1.53 -15.65 -12.66
N PRO A 171 2.58 -14.92 -13.04
CA PRO A 171 3.50 -14.32 -12.07
C PRO A 171 2.78 -13.21 -11.29
N VAL A 172 2.96 -13.21 -9.97
CA VAL A 172 2.42 -12.17 -9.09
C VAL A 172 3.49 -11.09 -8.94
N LEU A 173 3.28 -9.93 -9.57
CA LEU A 173 4.30 -8.88 -9.65
C LEU A 173 4.48 -8.08 -8.34
N SER A 174 3.50 -8.12 -7.44
CA SER A 174 3.64 -7.52 -6.11
C SER A 174 3.08 -8.43 -5.03
N LEU A 175 3.99 -8.86 -4.15
CA LEU A 175 3.71 -9.69 -2.99
C LEU A 175 2.85 -8.94 -1.94
N PRO A 176 2.15 -9.66 -1.06
CA PRO A 176 1.46 -9.03 0.06
C PRO A 176 2.47 -8.26 0.93
N GLN A 177 2.17 -7.00 1.18
CA GLN A 177 2.91 -6.17 2.14
C GLN A 177 2.50 -6.56 3.57
N THR A 178 3.31 -6.17 4.56
CA THR A 178 2.97 -6.38 5.96
C THR A 178 1.58 -5.84 6.31
N GLY A 179 0.74 -6.70 6.90
CA GLY A 179 -0.64 -6.37 7.26
C GLY A 179 -1.64 -6.52 6.10
N VAL A 180 -1.25 -7.17 5.00
CA VAL A 180 -2.13 -7.52 3.89
C VAL A 180 -2.11 -9.02 3.71
N ASP A 181 -3.28 -9.63 3.61
CA ASP A 181 -3.44 -11.03 3.23
C ASP A 181 -4.09 -11.12 1.85
N TYR A 182 -3.59 -12.06 1.04
CA TYR A 182 -4.14 -12.37 -0.28
C TYR A 182 -5.02 -13.61 -0.18
N ASN A 183 -6.21 -13.54 -0.78
CA ASN A 183 -7.08 -14.70 -0.95
C ASN A 183 -7.52 -14.79 -2.42
N TRP A 184 -7.09 -15.87 -3.08
CA TRP A 184 -7.37 -16.09 -4.49
C TRP A 184 -8.66 -16.88 -4.69
N ALA A 185 -9.36 -16.58 -5.78
CA ALA A 185 -10.48 -17.33 -6.27
C ALA A 185 -10.49 -17.31 -7.80
N VAL A 186 -11.19 -18.27 -8.40
CA VAL A 186 -11.40 -18.34 -9.84
C VAL A 186 -12.86 -18.67 -10.13
N THR A 187 -13.36 -18.20 -11.26
CA THR A 187 -14.76 -18.39 -11.66
C THR A 187 -14.92 -19.42 -12.79
N ASN A 188 -16.17 -19.68 -13.19
CA ASN A 188 -16.53 -20.41 -14.41
C ASN A 188 -15.84 -21.77 -14.61
N GLY A 189 -15.67 -22.53 -13.52
CA GLY A 189 -15.16 -23.91 -13.56
C GLY A 189 -13.65 -24.03 -13.73
N ALA A 190 -12.90 -22.92 -13.72
CA ALA A 190 -11.46 -22.97 -13.50
C ALA A 190 -11.15 -23.40 -12.05
N SER A 191 -9.94 -23.91 -11.81
CA SER A 191 -9.52 -24.33 -10.46
C SER A 191 -8.08 -23.92 -10.16
N ILE A 192 -7.82 -23.41 -8.96
CA ILE A 192 -6.47 -23.10 -8.50
C ILE A 192 -5.74 -24.42 -8.22
N ILE A 193 -4.60 -24.62 -8.86
CA ILE A 193 -3.72 -25.78 -8.64
C ILE A 193 -2.75 -25.48 -7.50
N SER A 194 -2.19 -24.27 -7.50
CA SER A 194 -1.25 -23.83 -6.47
C SER A 194 -1.23 -22.32 -6.34
N GLU A 195 -1.17 -21.84 -5.10
CA GLU A 195 -0.96 -20.42 -4.75
C GLU A 195 0.53 -20.07 -4.57
N GLY A 196 1.43 -21.02 -4.91
CA GLY A 196 2.85 -20.83 -5.23
C GLY A 196 3.68 -19.86 -4.38
N GLY A 197 3.48 -19.82 -3.06
CA GLY A 197 4.33 -19.05 -2.13
C GLY A 197 4.40 -17.56 -2.49
N ASP A 198 3.26 -16.99 -2.87
CA ASP A 198 3.03 -15.57 -3.20
C ASP A 198 3.62 -15.06 -4.52
N THR A 199 4.50 -15.80 -5.22
CA THR A 199 5.16 -15.32 -6.45
C THR A 199 4.56 -15.83 -7.75
N LEU A 200 3.84 -16.96 -7.71
CA LEU A 200 3.28 -17.61 -8.90
C LEU A 200 1.92 -18.23 -8.58
N LEU A 201 0.88 -17.84 -9.31
CA LEU A 201 -0.42 -18.48 -9.25
C LEU A 201 -0.58 -19.45 -10.41
N THR A 202 -0.88 -20.71 -10.14
CA THR A 202 -1.15 -21.72 -11.19
C THR A 202 -2.63 -22.09 -11.18
N VAL A 203 -3.30 -21.93 -12.32
CA VAL A 203 -4.72 -22.22 -12.51
C VAL A 203 -4.91 -23.23 -13.63
N LEU A 204 -5.83 -24.17 -13.46
CA LEU A 204 -6.33 -25.04 -14.52
C LEU A 204 -7.56 -24.38 -15.17
N ALA A 205 -7.51 -24.16 -16.48
CA ALA A 205 -8.62 -23.56 -17.21
C ALA A 205 -9.81 -24.52 -17.32
N GLY A 206 -11.01 -23.99 -17.11
CA GLY A 206 -12.28 -24.65 -17.42
C GLY A 206 -12.57 -24.63 -18.93
N ALA A 207 -13.85 -24.79 -19.29
CA ALA A 207 -14.32 -24.72 -20.69
C ALA A 207 -14.86 -23.34 -21.10
N GLN A 208 -14.86 -22.37 -20.18
CA GLN A 208 -15.39 -21.03 -20.37
C GLN A 208 -14.33 -20.01 -19.98
N ASP A 209 -14.42 -18.82 -20.56
CA ASP A 209 -13.72 -17.63 -20.07
C ASP A 209 -13.96 -17.47 -18.58
N PHE A 210 -12.92 -17.15 -17.83
CA PHE A 210 -12.98 -17.04 -16.38
C PHE A 210 -12.25 -15.81 -15.90
N GLU A 211 -12.51 -15.46 -14.64
CA GLU A 211 -11.80 -14.39 -13.95
C GLU A 211 -10.95 -15.01 -12.84
N ILE A 212 -9.71 -14.55 -12.74
CA ILE A 212 -8.93 -14.67 -11.53
C ILE A 212 -9.36 -13.51 -10.62
N GLN A 213 -9.82 -13.84 -9.43
CA GLN A 213 -10.21 -12.87 -8.41
C GLN A 213 -9.21 -12.91 -7.26
N LEU A 214 -8.70 -11.74 -6.89
CA LEU A 214 -7.84 -11.57 -5.72
C LEU A 214 -8.53 -10.66 -4.73
N GLN A 215 -8.81 -11.17 -3.54
CA GLN A 215 -9.24 -10.35 -2.41
C GLN A 215 -8.04 -10.00 -1.53
N LEU A 216 -7.81 -8.71 -1.32
CA LEU A 216 -6.91 -8.17 -0.31
C LEU A 216 -7.72 -7.91 0.96
N SER A 217 -7.31 -8.52 2.07
CA SER A 217 -7.75 -8.12 3.41
C SER A 217 -6.63 -7.40 4.15
N TYR A 218 -7.00 -6.37 4.91
CA TYR A 218 -6.06 -5.54 5.65
C TYR A 218 -6.19 -5.83 7.14
N ALA A 219 -5.05 -5.89 7.85
CA ALA A 219 -5.04 -6.02 9.31
C ALA A 219 -5.65 -4.78 10.00
N ASN A 220 -5.66 -3.63 9.32
CA ASN A 220 -6.36 -2.44 9.76
C ASN A 220 -7.88 -2.58 9.58
N PRO A 221 -8.67 -2.62 10.67
CA PRO A 221 -10.12 -2.85 10.60
C PRO A 221 -10.91 -1.66 10.02
N LEU A 222 -10.26 -0.50 9.85
CA LEU A 222 -10.89 0.68 9.24
C LEU A 222 -10.91 0.62 7.71
N LEU A 223 -10.13 -0.29 7.10
CA LEU A 223 -10.12 -0.48 5.65
C LEU A 223 -11.08 -1.58 5.25
N SER A 224 -11.82 -1.36 4.17
CA SER A 224 -12.60 -2.40 3.52
C SER A 224 -11.70 -3.30 2.68
N ASN A 225 -12.07 -4.57 2.55
CA ASN A 225 -11.40 -5.49 1.64
C ASN A 225 -11.48 -4.95 0.20
N LEU A 226 -10.41 -5.15 -0.56
CA LEU A 226 -10.33 -4.77 -1.97
C LEU A 226 -10.36 -6.02 -2.84
N VAL A 227 -11.19 -6.04 -3.88
CA VAL A 227 -11.27 -7.17 -4.83
C VAL A 227 -10.76 -6.71 -6.19
N CYS A 228 -9.83 -7.49 -6.73
CA CYS A 228 -9.21 -7.29 -8.04
C CYS A 228 -9.65 -8.42 -8.96
N THR A 229 -10.00 -8.11 -10.21
CA THR A 229 -10.49 -9.08 -11.21
C THR A 229 -9.60 -9.05 -12.45
N TYR A 230 -9.12 -10.21 -12.88
CA TYR A 230 -8.27 -10.36 -14.06
C TYR A 230 -8.90 -11.37 -15.03
N PRO A 231 -9.40 -10.92 -16.20
CA PRO A 231 -10.04 -11.82 -17.15
C PRO A 231 -9.03 -12.72 -17.86
N VAL A 232 -9.45 -13.94 -18.16
CA VAL A 232 -8.72 -14.94 -18.94
C VAL A 232 -9.66 -15.54 -19.98
N THR A 233 -9.27 -15.43 -21.25
CA THR A 233 -9.99 -16.03 -22.37
C THR A 233 -9.59 -17.48 -22.56
N VAL A 234 -10.58 -18.35 -22.75
CA VAL A 234 -10.39 -19.78 -22.98
C VAL A 234 -10.82 -20.16 -24.39
N HIS A 235 -9.89 -20.73 -25.15
CA HIS A 235 -10.14 -21.28 -26.47
C HIS A 235 -10.48 -22.78 -26.37
N PRO A 236 -11.59 -23.24 -26.99
CA PRO A 236 -11.90 -24.66 -27.06
C PRO A 236 -10.88 -25.38 -27.95
N LEU A 237 -10.64 -26.66 -27.67
CA LEU A 237 -9.83 -27.50 -28.56
C LEU A 237 -10.58 -27.75 -29.88
N PRO A 238 -9.89 -27.75 -31.05
CA PRO A 238 -10.52 -28.09 -32.31
C PRO A 238 -10.99 -29.55 -32.31
N LEU A 239 -12.15 -29.81 -32.91
CA LEU A 239 -12.62 -31.18 -33.12
C LEU A 239 -11.84 -31.81 -34.28
N VAL A 240 -10.90 -32.69 -33.96
CA VAL A 240 -10.03 -33.35 -34.95
C VAL A 240 -10.54 -34.77 -35.27
N SER A 241 -10.65 -35.09 -36.55
CA SER A 241 -10.95 -36.42 -37.06
C SER A 241 -9.98 -36.81 -38.16
N ALA A 242 -9.34 -37.97 -38.01
CA ALA A 242 -8.50 -38.56 -39.05
C ALA A 242 -9.35 -39.17 -40.20
N GLY A 243 -10.63 -39.48 -39.95
CA GLY A 243 -11.43 -40.30 -40.84
C GLY A 243 -11.06 -41.79 -40.75
N GLU A 244 -11.76 -42.62 -41.54
CA GLU A 244 -11.58 -44.06 -41.57
C GLU A 244 -11.08 -44.52 -42.93
N TYR A 245 -9.98 -45.25 -42.92
CA TYR A 245 -9.40 -45.88 -44.11
C TYR A 245 -9.43 -47.37 -43.82
N GLY A 246 -10.45 -48.04 -44.38
CA GLY A 246 -10.75 -49.45 -44.14
C GLY A 246 -9.60 -50.39 -44.53
N PRO A 247 -9.77 -51.70 -44.32
CA PRO A 247 -8.72 -52.67 -44.64
C PRO A 247 -8.37 -52.58 -46.12
N SER A 248 -7.07 -52.50 -46.40
CA SER A 248 -6.53 -52.43 -47.75
C SER A 248 -5.50 -53.52 -47.94
N CYS A 249 -5.41 -54.07 -49.16
CA CYS A 249 -4.39 -55.05 -49.49
C CYS A 249 -3.00 -54.40 -49.38
N ALA A 250 -1.99 -55.13 -48.90
CA ALA A 250 -0.61 -54.64 -48.89
C ALA A 250 -0.09 -54.25 -50.29
N THR A 251 -0.72 -54.74 -51.35
CA THR A 251 -0.42 -54.41 -52.75
C THR A 251 -1.32 -53.32 -53.35
N ALA A 252 -2.25 -52.75 -52.58
CA ALA A 252 -3.14 -51.73 -53.08
C ALA A 252 -2.38 -50.43 -53.40
N MET A 253 -2.98 -49.61 -54.28
CA MET A 253 -2.47 -48.28 -54.59
C MET A 253 -2.42 -47.38 -53.34
N PRO A 254 -1.56 -46.36 -53.31
CA PRO A 254 -1.53 -45.38 -52.22
C PRO A 254 -2.90 -44.75 -51.98
N ILE A 255 -3.28 -44.67 -50.71
CA ILE A 255 -4.54 -44.11 -50.23
C ILE A 255 -4.31 -42.62 -49.94
N SER A 256 -5.19 -41.75 -50.46
CA SER A 256 -5.17 -40.33 -50.08
C SER A 256 -5.83 -40.15 -48.72
N LEU A 257 -5.10 -39.51 -47.80
CA LEU A 257 -5.55 -39.21 -46.45
C LEU A 257 -6.14 -37.80 -46.41
N GLY A 258 -7.34 -37.67 -45.84
CA GLY A 258 -8.05 -36.41 -45.60
C GLY A 258 -8.50 -36.30 -44.16
N GLY A 259 -7.91 -35.36 -43.41
CA GLY A 259 -8.30 -35.09 -42.02
C GLY A 259 -9.18 -33.84 -41.92
N ILE A 260 -9.97 -33.76 -40.86
CA ILE A 260 -10.80 -32.61 -40.54
C ILE A 260 -10.34 -32.05 -39.18
N PRO A 261 -10.11 -30.74 -39.04
CA PRO A 261 -10.10 -29.71 -40.09
C PRO A 261 -8.94 -29.91 -41.08
N ALA A 262 -9.03 -29.34 -42.29
CA ALA A 262 -7.97 -29.48 -43.30
C ALA A 262 -6.70 -28.70 -42.93
N GLY A 263 -5.54 -29.16 -43.41
CA GLY A 263 -4.24 -28.48 -43.22
C GLY A 263 -3.38 -29.03 -42.07
N GLY A 264 -3.81 -30.10 -41.42
CA GLY A 264 -3.02 -30.83 -40.42
C GLY A 264 -1.96 -31.74 -41.05
N VAL A 265 -1.15 -32.34 -40.19
CA VAL A 265 0.01 -33.18 -40.56
C VAL A 265 -0.31 -34.64 -40.29
N TRP A 266 -0.02 -35.47 -41.28
CA TRP A 266 -0.14 -36.92 -41.19
C TRP A 266 1.19 -37.56 -40.81
N SER A 267 1.15 -38.57 -39.94
CA SER A 267 2.34 -39.33 -39.55
C SER A 267 2.02 -40.80 -39.28
N GLY A 268 3.02 -41.67 -39.44
CA GLY A 268 2.88 -43.12 -39.29
C GLY A 268 3.70 -43.88 -40.33
N VAL A 269 3.81 -45.19 -40.16
CA VAL A 269 4.52 -46.06 -41.11
C VAL A 269 3.77 -46.06 -42.44
N GLY A 270 4.50 -45.93 -43.56
CA GLY A 270 3.91 -45.87 -44.90
C GLY A 270 3.24 -44.55 -45.26
N VAL A 271 3.25 -43.55 -44.37
CA VAL A 271 2.74 -42.20 -44.66
C VAL A 271 3.82 -41.35 -45.33
N SER A 272 3.47 -40.68 -46.42
CA SER A 272 4.28 -39.64 -47.07
C SER A 272 3.38 -38.49 -47.52
N GLY A 273 3.59 -37.29 -46.96
CA GLY A 273 2.69 -36.16 -47.16
C GLY A 273 1.26 -36.50 -46.71
N THR A 274 0.29 -36.35 -47.60
CA THR A 274 -1.12 -36.73 -47.36
C THR A 274 -1.48 -38.08 -47.99
N THR A 275 -0.50 -38.98 -48.15
CA THR A 275 -0.71 -40.31 -48.75
C THR A 275 -0.21 -41.42 -47.84
N PHE A 276 -0.94 -42.52 -47.78
CA PHE A 276 -0.54 -43.76 -47.12
C PHE A 276 -0.27 -44.84 -48.17
N SER A 277 0.87 -45.50 -48.11
CA SER A 277 1.25 -46.60 -49.00
C SER A 277 1.20 -47.93 -48.25
N PRO A 278 0.17 -48.78 -48.52
CA PRO A 278 0.06 -50.10 -47.91
C PRO A 278 1.28 -51.00 -48.16
N ALA A 279 1.92 -50.85 -49.33
CA ALA A 279 3.11 -51.62 -49.70
C ALA A 279 4.34 -51.27 -48.85
N VAL A 280 4.46 -50.00 -48.45
CA VAL A 280 5.55 -49.55 -47.57
C VAL A 280 5.27 -49.91 -46.12
N ALA A 281 4.00 -49.84 -45.69
CA ALA A 281 3.61 -50.26 -44.35
C ALA A 281 3.72 -51.78 -44.15
N GLY A 282 3.47 -52.55 -45.21
CA GLY A 282 3.48 -54.01 -45.16
C GLY A 282 2.21 -54.59 -44.51
N ALA A 283 2.09 -55.92 -44.52
CA ALA A 283 0.94 -56.59 -43.92
C ALA A 283 0.89 -56.38 -42.40
N GLY A 284 -0.28 -56.04 -41.87
CA GLY A 284 -0.48 -55.82 -40.44
C GLY A 284 -1.46 -54.67 -40.15
N THR A 285 -1.71 -54.42 -38.88
CA THR A 285 -2.47 -53.25 -38.43
C THR A 285 -1.50 -52.11 -38.15
N HIS A 286 -1.63 -51.00 -38.87
CA HIS A 286 -0.78 -49.82 -38.74
C HIS A 286 -1.59 -48.65 -38.19
N LYS A 287 -1.06 -47.99 -37.16
CA LYS A 287 -1.63 -46.73 -36.65
C LYS A 287 -1.10 -45.56 -37.46
N VAL A 288 -2.03 -44.71 -37.88
CA VAL A 288 -1.75 -43.46 -38.58
C VAL A 288 -2.35 -42.33 -37.76
N TYR A 289 -1.60 -41.23 -37.59
CA TYR A 289 -1.99 -40.09 -36.77
C TYR A 289 -2.20 -38.86 -37.64
N TYR A 290 -3.22 -38.09 -37.31
CA TYR A 290 -3.49 -36.77 -37.87
C TYR A 290 -3.43 -35.73 -36.74
N THR A 291 -2.56 -34.74 -36.88
CA THR A 291 -2.41 -33.64 -35.91
C THR A 291 -2.79 -32.34 -36.58
N TYR A 292 -3.61 -31.53 -35.91
CA TYR A 292 -4.05 -30.23 -36.40
C TYR A 292 -3.89 -29.17 -35.30
N THR A 293 -3.46 -27.97 -35.70
CA THR A 293 -3.34 -26.77 -34.87
C THR A 293 -4.19 -25.69 -35.53
N ASP A 294 -5.06 -25.04 -34.77
CA ASP A 294 -5.92 -23.99 -35.29
C ASP A 294 -5.20 -22.63 -35.30
N THR A 295 -5.93 -21.55 -35.59
CA THR A 295 -5.34 -20.20 -35.65
C THR A 295 -4.95 -19.63 -34.28
N ASN A 296 -5.41 -20.22 -33.18
CA ASN A 296 -5.10 -19.82 -31.81
C ASN A 296 -3.82 -20.48 -31.27
N GLY A 297 -3.19 -21.37 -32.05
CA GLY A 297 -1.94 -22.05 -31.70
C GLY A 297 -2.15 -23.39 -31.00
#